data_AF-A0AAP5Q2F7-F1
#
_entry.id   AF-A0AAP5Q2F7-F1
#
_cell.length_a   1.000
_cell.length_b   1.000
_cell.length_c   1.000
_cell.angle_alpha   90.00
_cell.angle_beta   90.00
_cell.angle_gamma   90.00
#
_symmetry.space_group_name_H-M   'P 1'
#
loop_
_entity.id
_entity.type
_entity.pdbx_description
1 polymer ?
#
loop_
_entity_poly.entity_id
_entity_poly.type
_entity_poly.pdbx_seq_one_letter_code
_entity_poly.pdbx_strand_id
1 'polypeptide(L)' 'MRSSDEWRRHTVEDGVVLCPGCDSLHVTMGACAVGAYTVYQEYVCEDYGHEFQAMFGLIGYMPGSHIEDDDI' A
#
# COMPACT_ATOMS: atom_id res chain seq x y z
N MET A 1 5.87 14.84 11.06
CA MET A 1 6.21 13.98 9.90
C MET A 1 7.26 12.97 10.33
N ARG A 2 6.90 11.69 10.35
CA ARG A 2 7.80 10.58 10.70
C ARG A 2 8.87 10.38 9.62
N SER A 3 10.00 9.81 9.99
CA SER A 3 10.98 9.34 9.01
C SER A 3 10.43 8.14 8.23
N SER A 4 11.01 7.87 7.05
CA SER A 4 10.61 6.73 6.21
C SER A 4 10.75 5.39 6.95
N ASP A 5 11.83 5.21 7.72
CA ASP A 5 12.06 3.96 8.47
C ASP A 5 11.07 3.77 9.62
N GLU A 6 10.77 4.84 10.36
CA GLU A 6 9.74 4.79 11.43
C GLU A 6 8.37 4.50 10.84
N TRP A 7 7.99 5.21 9.78
CA TRP A 7 6.72 4.99 9.10
C TRP A 7 6.60 3.56 8.59
N ARG A 8 7.63 3.04 7.90
CA ARG A 8 7.65 1.65 7.41
C ARG A 8 7.48 0.66 8.54
N ARG A 9 8.19 0.84 9.65
CA ARG A 9 8.10 -0.06 10.81
C ARG A 9 6.67 -0.14 11.33
N HIS A 10 6.04 1.00 11.59
CA HIS A 10 4.66 1.05 12.08
C HIS A 10 3.66 0.45 11.08
N THR A 11 3.76 0.81 9.80
CA THR A 11 2.87 0.27 8.77
C THR A 11 2.94 -1.26 8.68
N VAL A 12 4.14 -1.84 8.83
CA VAL A 12 4.35 -3.29 8.78
C VAL A 12 3.94 -4.00 10.06
N GLU A 13 4.28 -3.44 11.23
CA GLU A 13 3.94 -4.02 12.54
C GLU A 13 2.43 -4.04 12.77
N ASP A 14 1.75 -2.93 12.45
CA ASP A 14 0.32 -2.76 12.67
C ASP A 14 -0.53 -3.29 11.51
N GLY A 15 0.09 -3.51 10.34
CA GLY A 15 -0.61 -3.94 9.12
C GLY A 15 -1.53 -2.87 8.53
N VAL A 16 -1.31 -1.59 8.85
CA VAL A 16 -2.18 -0.47 8.48
C VAL A 16 -1.36 0.70 7.96
N VAL A 17 -1.80 1.27 6.84
CA VAL A 17 -1.21 2.50 6.30
C VAL A 17 -1.72 3.70 7.08
N LEU A 18 -0.80 4.47 7.66
CA LEU A 18 -1.09 5.72 8.36
C LEU A 18 -0.48 6.91 7.62
N CYS A 19 -1.06 8.09 7.74
CA CYS A 19 -0.41 9.30 7.26
C CYS A 19 0.90 9.55 8.05
N PRO A 20 2.07 9.68 7.39
CA PRO A 20 3.33 9.95 8.09
C PRO A 20 3.36 11.33 8.75
N GLY A 21 2.48 12.25 8.33
CA GLY A 21 2.39 13.61 8.85
C GLY A 21 1.69 13.70 10.21
N CYS A 22 0.54 13.03 10.34
CA CYS A 22 -0.41 13.23 11.45
C CYS A 22 -0.96 11.93 12.06
N ASP A 23 -0.50 10.76 11.64
CA ASP A 23 -0.95 9.44 12.12
C ASP A 23 -2.44 9.16 11.90
N SER A 24 -3.09 9.90 11.01
CA SER A 24 -4.48 9.63 10.62
C SER A 24 -4.59 8.32 9.83
N LEU A 25 -5.68 7.61 10.09
CA LEU A 25 -6.15 6.44 9.33
C LEU A 25 -6.95 6.83 8.07
N HIS A 26 -7.32 8.10 7.93
CA HIS A 26 -8.03 8.61 6.76
C HIS A 26 -7.05 8.85 5.62
N VAL A 27 -6.66 7.76 4.97
CA VAL A 27 -5.76 7.75 3.82
C VAL A 27 -6.45 7.09 2.65
N THR A 28 -6.58 7.83 1.55
CA THR A 28 -7.13 7.35 0.29
C THR A 28 -6.00 6.82 -0.57
N MET A 29 -6.20 5.64 -1.16
CA MET A 29 -5.30 5.03 -2.13
C MET A 29 -5.55 5.61 -3.53
N GLY A 30 -4.49 6.11 -4.16
CA GLY A 30 -4.48 6.62 -5.53
C GLY A 30 -4.02 5.57 -6.55
N ALA A 31 -3.36 6.03 -7.61
CA ALA A 31 -2.86 5.16 -8.65
C ALA A 31 -1.73 4.25 -8.15
N CYS A 32 -1.56 3.13 -8.85
CA CYS A 32 -0.53 2.14 -8.56
C CYS A 32 0.32 1.91 -9.80
N ALA A 33 1.62 2.17 -9.70
CA ALA A 33 2.59 1.84 -10.74
C ALA A 33 3.24 0.48 -10.44
N VAL A 34 3.01 -0.49 -11.30
CA VAL A 34 3.50 -1.87 -11.15
C VAL A 34 4.70 -2.08 -12.07
N GLY A 35 5.85 -2.37 -11.48
CA GLY A 35 7.06 -2.82 -12.17
C GLY A 35 7.37 -4.28 -11.85
N ALA A 36 8.37 -4.84 -12.54
CA ALA A 36 8.80 -6.22 -12.31
C ALA A 36 9.38 -6.47 -10.90
N TYR A 37 9.96 -5.44 -10.29
CA TYR A 37 10.63 -5.55 -8.97
C TYR A 37 9.89 -4.81 -7.87
N THR A 38 9.18 -3.74 -8.21
CA THR A 38 8.58 -2.82 -7.24
C THR A 38 7.18 -2.41 -7.66
N VAL A 39 6.36 -2.12 -6.66
CA VAL A 39 5.04 -1.50 -6.80
C VAL A 39 5.05 -0.18 -6.05
N TYR A 40 4.68 0.91 -6.71
CA TYR A 40 4.51 2.21 -6.08
C TYR A 40 3.03 2.49 -5.91
N GLN A 41 2.58 2.66 -4.68
CA GLN A 41 1.21 3.01 -4.35
C GLN A 41 1.16 4.46 -3.86
N GLU A 42 0.32 5.27 -4.50
CA GLU A 42 0.02 6.63 -4.08
C GLU A 42 -0.99 6.67 -2.93
N TYR A 43 -0.80 7.59 -2.01
CA TYR A 43 -1.69 7.87 -0.89
C TYR A 43 -1.89 9.37 -0.71
N VAL A 44 -3.11 9.74 -0.33
CA VAL A 44 -3.47 11.10 0.11
C VAL A 44 -4.09 11.01 1.49
N CYS A 45 -3.61 11.80 2.44
CA CYS A 45 -4.27 11.94 3.74
C CYS A 45 -5.42 12.95 3.65
N GLU A 46 -6.64 12.52 3.94
CA GLU A 46 -7.83 13.37 3.85
C GLU A 46 -7.88 14.45 4.93
N ASP A 47 -7.31 14.17 6.11
CA ASP A 47 -7.32 15.12 7.24
C ASP A 47 -6.25 16.22 7.10
N TYR A 48 -5.18 15.95 6.36
CA TYR A 48 -3.98 16.80 6.29
C TYR A 48 -3.63 17.25 4.86
N GLY A 49 -4.25 16.66 3.84
CA GLY A 49 -3.98 16.92 2.41
C GLY A 49 -2.59 16.48 1.95
N HIS A 50 -1.88 15.69 2.75
CA HIS A 50 -0.50 15.29 2.46
C HIS A 50 -0.47 14.08 1.53
N GLU A 51 0.19 14.27 0.39
CA GLU A 51 0.42 13.24 -0.62
C GLU A 51 1.76 12.53 -0.35
N PHE A 52 1.76 11.21 -0.43
CA PHE A 52 2.96 10.39 -0.29
C PHE A 52 2.83 9.07 -1.03
N GLN A 53 3.94 8.38 -1.24
CA GLN A 53 3.98 7.10 -1.95
C GLN A 53 4.67 6.03 -1.10
N ALA A 54 4.11 4.82 -1.11
CA ALA A 54 4.79 3.65 -0.58
C ALA A 54 5.38 2.82 -1.72
N MET A 55 6.59 2.29 -1.52
CA MET A 55 7.23 1.35 -2.42
C MET A 55 7.20 -0.04 -1.78
N PHE A 56 6.57 -0.99 -2.47
CA PHE A 56 6.54 -2.40 -2.09
C PHE A 56 7.47 -3.21 -3.01
N GLY A 57 8.09 -4.26 -2.47
CA GLY A 57 8.93 -5.19 -3.23
C GLY A 57 8.18 -6.46 -3.62
N LEU A 58 8.53 -7.04 -4.76
CA LEU A 58 8.05 -8.37 -5.16
C LEU A 58 8.58 -9.45 -4.20
N ILE A 59 7.68 -10.15 -3.51
CA ILE A 59 8.04 -11.24 -2.59
C ILE A 59 7.87 -12.64 -3.19
N GLY A 60 7.08 -12.78 -4.25
CA GLY A 60 6.75 -14.07 -4.87
C GLY A 60 5.52 -13.96 -5.77
N TYR A 61 5.03 -15.09 -6.28
CA TYR A 61 3.77 -15.17 -7.02
C TYR A 61 2.82 -16.17 -6.35
N MET A 62 1.52 -15.99 -6.53
CA MET A 62 0.50 -16.96 -6.15
C MET A 62 -0.22 -17.46 -7.41
N PRO A 63 -0.53 -18.76 -7.53
CA PRO A 63 -1.36 -19.27 -8.61
C PRO A 63 -2.75 -18.61 -8.58
N GLY A 64 -3.26 -18.19 -9.74
CA GLY A 64 -4.64 -17.73 -9.85
C GLY A 64 -5.63 -18.89 -9.71
N SER A 65 -6.75 -18.67 -9.04
CA SER A 65 -7.87 -19.61 -9.01
C SER A 65 -8.64 -19.50 -10.33
N HIS A 66 -8.37 -20.37 -11.29
CA HIS A 66 -9.29 -20.61 -12.41
C HIS A 66 -10.43 -21.46 -11.86
N ILE A 67 -11.62 -20.87 -11.70
CA ILE A 67 -12.85 -21.65 -11.55
C ILE A 67 -13.27 -21.96 -12.98
N GLU A 68 -13.02 -23.18 -13.44
CA GLU A 68 -13.77 -23.72 -14.57
C GLU A 68 -15.15 -24.04 -14.01
N ASP A 69 -16.14 -23.19 -14.29
CA ASP A 69 -17.55 -23.56 -14.17
C ASP A 69 -17.77 -24.68 -15.20
N ASP A 70 -17.59 -25.93 -14.77
CA ASP A 70 -18.01 -27.12 -15.50
C ASP A 70 -19.55 -27.07 -15.52
N ASP A 71 -20.11 -26.58 -16.63
CA ASP A 71 -21.54 -26.53 -16.90
C ASP A 71 -22.18 -27.93 -16.69
N ILE A 72 -23.25 -27.96 -15.88
CA ILE A 72 -24.15 -29.11 -15.63
C ILE A 72 -24.79 -29.63 -16.91
#